data_AF-A0A4R7DRQ7-F1
#
_entry.id   AF-A0A4R7DRQ7-F1
#
_cell.length_a   1.000
_cell.length_b   1.000
_cell.length_c   1.000
_cell.angle_alpha   90.00
_cell.angle_beta   90.00
_cell.angle_gamma   90.00
#
_symmetry.space_group_name_H-M   'P 1'
#
loop_
_entity.id
_entity.type
_entity.pdbx_description
1 polymer ?
#
loop_
_entity_poly.entity_id
_entity_poly.type
_entity_poly.pdbx_seq_one_letter_code
_entity_poly.pdbx_strand_id
1 'polypeptide(L)'
;MLRAAIAHLWFVTIHPFEDGNGRITRALTDRALAQADRQSIRLFAMSEAILANRTGYYDILEYTQKHGADITPWLVWFLQTLDEAIDAALVKIDRVVAKTKFWARHVNKNIQPNQQKVLNRLLDGDFADGINASQYKSVAKVSKATATRHLTDIVAQGLVVYKTEGGGRSTRYKVSN
;
A
#
# COMPACT_ATOMS: atom_id res chain seq x y z
N MET A 1 -10.76 -13.83 14.56
CA MET A 1 -11.13 -12.48 14.08
C MET A 1 -12.26 -11.87 14.89
N LEU A 2 -13.44 -12.51 15.02
CA LEU A 2 -14.56 -11.98 15.84
C LEU A 2 -14.17 -11.61 17.29
N ARG A 3 -13.35 -12.43 17.96
CA ARG A 3 -12.83 -12.11 19.30
C ARG A 3 -12.08 -10.77 19.35
N ALA A 4 -11.31 -10.43 18.30
CA ALA A 4 -10.58 -9.17 18.25
C ALA A 4 -11.54 -7.98 18.07
N ALA A 5 -12.55 -8.13 17.21
CA ALA A 5 -13.59 -7.12 17.03
C ALA A 5 -14.34 -6.84 18.34
N ILE A 6 -14.74 -7.90 19.05
CA ILE A 6 -15.45 -7.78 20.33
C ILE A 6 -14.56 -7.14 21.40
N ALA A 7 -13.29 -7.57 21.51
CA ALA A 7 -12.34 -7.00 22.46
C ALA A 7 -12.09 -5.51 22.19
N HIS A 8 -11.97 -5.12 20.91
CA HIS A 8 -11.82 -3.73 20.49
C HIS A 8 -13.01 -2.89 20.96
N LEU A 9 -14.23 -3.29 20.60
CA LEU A 9 -15.47 -2.59 20.94
C LEU A 9 -15.61 -2.37 22.44
N TRP A 10 -15.47 -3.43 23.23
CA TRP A 10 -15.69 -3.32 24.66
C TRP A 10 -14.59 -2.55 25.37
N PHE A 11 -13.32 -2.69 24.95
CA PHE A 11 -12.24 -1.93 25.56
C PHE A 11 -12.41 -0.42 25.32
N VAL A 12 -12.74 -0.02 24.09
CA VAL A 12 -12.96 1.41 23.79
C VAL A 12 -14.23 1.95 24.44
N THR A 13 -15.26 1.11 24.63
CA THR A 13 -16.53 1.50 25.27
C THR A 13 -16.39 1.64 26.79
N ILE A 14 -15.66 0.73 27.44
CA ILE A 14 -15.39 0.81 28.89
C ILE A 14 -14.52 2.02 29.21
N HIS A 15 -13.57 2.35 28.33
CA HIS A 15 -12.65 3.48 28.49
C HIS A 15 -11.99 3.54 29.89
N PRO A 16 -11.27 2.49 30.32
CA PRO A 16 -10.84 2.32 31.72
C PRO A 16 -9.72 3.25 32.19
N PHE A 17 -9.03 3.94 31.29
CA PHE A 17 -7.91 4.83 31.62
C PHE A 17 -8.25 6.31 31.36
N GLU A 18 -7.53 7.22 32.01
CA GLU A 18 -7.68 8.67 31.77
C GLU A 18 -7.12 9.10 30.40
N ASP A 19 -6.02 8.48 29.95
CA ASP A 19 -5.43 8.66 28.62
C ASP A 19 -4.94 7.32 28.05
N GLY A 20 -4.76 7.26 26.74
CA GLY A 20 -4.11 6.15 26.06
C GLY A 20 -5.03 5.00 25.68
N ASN A 21 -6.34 5.08 25.97
CA ASN A 21 -7.31 4.03 25.61
C ASN A 21 -7.18 3.65 24.13
N GLY A 22 -7.20 4.62 23.21
CA GLY A 22 -7.08 4.33 21.78
C GLY A 22 -5.76 3.64 21.36
N ARG A 23 -4.64 3.87 22.07
CA ARG A 23 -3.37 3.16 21.82
C ARG A 23 -3.44 1.72 22.32
N ILE A 24 -4.00 1.52 23.51
CA ILE A 24 -4.15 0.19 24.12
C ILE A 24 -5.18 -0.64 23.35
N THR A 25 -6.29 -0.05 22.90
CA THR A 25 -7.29 -0.73 22.05
C THR A 25 -6.63 -1.31 20.80
N ARG A 26 -5.80 -0.51 20.11
CA ARG A 26 -5.09 -0.96 18.91
C ARG A 26 -4.14 -2.11 19.22
N ALA A 27 -3.30 -1.97 20.24
CA ALA A 27 -2.38 -3.04 20.65
C ALA A 27 -3.11 -4.34 21.07
N LEU A 28 -4.24 -4.21 21.77
CA LEU A 28 -5.08 -5.34 22.16
C LEU A 28 -5.70 -6.02 20.95
N THR A 29 -6.19 -5.23 20.00
CA THR A 29 -6.78 -5.73 18.75
C THR A 29 -5.75 -6.49 17.94
N ASP A 30 -4.57 -5.91 17.75
CA ASP A 30 -3.47 -6.52 17.00
C ASP A 30 -3.03 -7.83 17.67
N ARG A 31 -2.92 -7.85 19.00
CA ARG A 31 -2.64 -9.07 19.76
C ARG A 31 -3.74 -10.12 19.59
N ALA A 32 -5.01 -9.73 19.68
CA ALA A 32 -6.14 -10.63 19.55
C ALA A 32 -6.25 -11.24 18.14
N LEU A 33 -5.94 -10.46 17.10
CA LEU A 33 -5.78 -10.92 15.72
C LEU A 33 -4.59 -11.87 15.60
N ALA A 34 -3.43 -11.50 16.14
CA ALA A 34 -2.21 -12.32 16.10
C ALA A 34 -2.35 -13.67 16.82
N GLN A 35 -3.21 -13.78 17.82
CA GLN A 35 -3.52 -15.05 18.48
C GLN A 35 -4.48 -15.93 17.68
N ALA A 36 -5.24 -15.35 16.75
CA ALA A 36 -6.17 -16.10 15.91
C ALA A 36 -5.48 -16.73 14.69
N ASP A 37 -4.31 -16.21 14.30
CA ASP A 37 -3.52 -16.71 13.18
C ASP A 37 -2.26 -17.44 13.66
N ARG A 38 -2.03 -18.65 13.13
CA ARG A 38 -0.83 -19.46 13.43
C ARG A 38 0.35 -19.11 12.51
N GLN A 39 0.17 -18.23 11.53
CA GLN A 39 1.22 -17.85 10.60
C GLN A 39 2.17 -16.77 11.16
N SER A 40 3.42 -16.82 10.71
CA SER A 40 4.53 -15.97 11.18
C SER A 40 4.52 -14.56 10.58
N ILE A 41 3.84 -14.34 9.45
CA ILE A 41 3.83 -13.06 8.74
C ILE A 41 2.48 -12.38 9.02
N ARG A 42 2.53 -11.37 9.90
CA ARG A 42 1.36 -10.69 10.44
C ARG A 42 1.33 -9.28 9.92
N LEU A 43 0.57 -9.05 8.86
CA LEU A 43 0.48 -7.76 8.17
C LEU A 43 -0.91 -7.15 8.32
N PHE A 44 -1.51 -7.29 9.51
CA PHE A 44 -2.78 -6.63 9.79
C PHE A 44 -2.51 -5.14 9.99
N ALA A 45 -2.59 -4.36 8.90
CA ALA A 45 -2.53 -2.90 8.93
C ALA A 45 -3.88 -2.31 9.40
N MET A 46 -4.52 -2.94 10.39
CA MET A 46 -5.87 -2.58 10.84
C MET A 46 -5.93 -1.13 11.32
N SER A 47 -4.88 -0.67 12.02
CA SER A 47 -4.78 0.73 12.45
C SER A 47 -4.70 1.71 11.27
N GLU A 48 -4.05 1.33 10.16
CA GLU A 48 -3.97 2.14 8.95
C GLU A 48 -5.33 2.20 8.24
N ALA A 49 -6.05 1.07 8.15
CA ALA A 49 -7.38 1.01 7.56
C ALA A 49 -8.43 1.80 8.38
N ILE A 50 -8.41 1.68 9.71
CA ILE A 50 -9.24 2.51 10.60
C ILE A 50 -8.92 4.00 10.42
N LEU A 51 -7.63 4.36 10.28
CA LEU A 51 -7.23 5.75 10.06
C LEU A 51 -7.73 6.27 8.70
N ALA A 52 -7.70 5.45 7.66
CA ALA A 52 -8.21 5.79 6.33
C ALA A 52 -9.73 6.06 6.34
N ASN A 53 -10.49 5.34 7.18
CA ASN A 53 -11.93 5.57 7.40
C ASN A 53 -12.24 6.00 8.84
N ARG A 54 -11.56 7.05 9.31
CA ARG A 54 -11.70 7.53 10.69
C ARG A 54 -13.13 7.94 11.03
N THR A 55 -13.83 8.58 10.11
CA THR A 55 -15.22 9.01 10.30
C THR A 55 -16.14 7.81 10.47
N GLY A 56 -16.09 6.85 9.54
CA GLY A 56 -16.91 5.65 9.61
C GLY A 56 -16.65 4.81 10.87
N TYR A 57 -15.42 4.78 11.36
CA TYR A 57 -15.08 4.15 12.64
C TYR A 57 -15.83 4.78 13.83
N TYR A 58 -15.87 6.10 13.93
CA TYR A 58 -16.60 6.75 15.03
C TYR A 58 -18.11 6.62 14.85
N ASP A 59 -18.61 6.72 13.62
CA ASP A 59 -20.04 6.59 13.33
C ASP A 59 -20.57 5.22 13.75
N ILE A 60 -19.88 4.12 13.37
CA ILE A 60 -20.31 2.77 13.74
C ILE A 60 -20.16 2.52 15.24
N LEU A 61 -19.13 3.10 15.87
CA LEU A 61 -18.89 2.96 17.29
C LEU A 61 -20.00 3.65 18.09
N GLU A 62 -20.32 4.89 17.74
CA GLU A 62 -21.40 5.67 18.36
C GLU A 62 -22.76 4.99 18.13
N TYR A 63 -23.02 4.51 16.91
CA TYR A 63 -24.22 3.75 16.59
C TYR A 63 -24.35 2.53 17.51
N THR A 64 -23.29 1.71 17.59
CA THR A 64 -23.31 0.46 18.38
C THR A 64 -23.49 0.75 19.87
N GLN A 65 -22.87 1.81 20.40
CA GLN A 65 -23.00 2.19 21.81
C GLN A 65 -24.40 2.71 22.18
N LYS A 66 -25.14 3.30 21.23
CA LYS A 66 -26.47 3.89 21.47
C LYS A 66 -27.65 2.94 21.25
N HIS A 67 -27.49 1.88 20.46
CA HIS A 67 -28.61 1.06 19.98
C HIS A 67 -28.74 -0.33 20.64
N GLY A 68 -28.11 -0.52 21.81
CA GLY A 68 -28.31 -1.69 22.65
C GLY A 68 -27.28 -2.81 22.44
N ALA A 69 -27.70 -4.06 22.64
CA ALA A 69 -26.78 -5.21 22.72
C ALA A 69 -26.41 -5.83 21.36
N ASP A 70 -27.06 -5.43 20.27
CA ASP A 70 -26.75 -5.96 18.94
C ASP A 70 -25.48 -5.30 18.37
N ILE A 71 -24.38 -6.05 18.43
CA ILE A 71 -23.08 -5.63 17.90
C ILE A 71 -22.85 -6.11 16.45
N THR A 72 -23.85 -6.71 15.81
CA THR A 72 -23.71 -7.22 14.43
C THR A 72 -23.21 -6.15 13.45
N PRO A 73 -23.73 -4.90 13.48
CA PRO A 73 -23.23 -3.84 12.58
C PRO A 73 -21.74 -3.52 12.81
N TRP A 74 -21.30 -3.50 14.06
CA TRP A 74 -19.89 -3.35 14.41
C TRP A 74 -19.03 -4.50 13.87
N LEU A 75 -19.49 -5.74 14.03
CA LEU A 75 -18.75 -6.91 13.56
C LEU A 75 -18.60 -6.91 12.03
N VAL A 76 -19.67 -6.54 11.31
CA VAL A 76 -19.64 -6.42 9.85
C VAL A 76 -18.65 -5.34 9.43
N TRP A 77 -18.75 -4.14 10.00
CA TRP A 77 -17.82 -3.04 9.70
C TRP A 77 -16.37 -3.43 9.99
N PHE A 78 -16.10 -4.01 11.15
CA PHE A 78 -14.75 -4.41 11.56
C PHE A 78 -14.14 -5.43 10.59
N LEU A 79 -14.92 -6.42 10.17
CA LEU A 79 -14.45 -7.45 9.23
C LEU A 79 -14.21 -6.88 7.83
N GLN A 80 -15.06 -5.96 7.36
CA GLN A 80 -14.83 -5.25 6.08
C GLN A 80 -13.56 -4.41 6.13
N THR A 81 -13.35 -3.62 7.19
CA THR A 81 -12.12 -2.85 7.36
C THR A 81 -10.88 -3.75 7.47
N LEU A 82 -11.01 -4.93 8.10
CA LEU A 82 -9.92 -5.91 8.16
C LEU A 82 -9.61 -6.50 6.78
N ASP A 83 -10.62 -6.79 5.97
CA ASP A 83 -10.47 -7.30 4.60
C ASP A 83 -9.74 -6.28 3.71
N GLU A 84 -10.18 -5.02 3.74
CA GLU A 84 -9.51 -3.91 3.06
C GLU A 84 -8.04 -3.75 3.49
N ALA A 85 -7.75 -3.93 4.79
CA ALA A 85 -6.39 -3.87 5.31
C ALA A 85 -5.52 -5.01 4.77
N ILE A 86 -6.08 -6.22 4.65
CA ILE A 86 -5.40 -7.40 4.11
C ILE A 86 -5.10 -7.21 2.63
N ASP A 87 -6.08 -6.76 1.84
CA ASP A 87 -5.90 -6.50 0.41
C ASP A 87 -4.83 -5.43 0.15
N ALA A 88 -4.86 -4.34 0.91
CA ALA A 88 -3.84 -3.29 0.81
C ALA A 88 -2.45 -3.83 1.16
N ALA A 89 -2.34 -4.69 2.18
CA ALA A 89 -1.08 -5.32 2.56
C ALA A 89 -0.56 -6.27 1.46
N LEU A 90 -1.43 -7.10 0.86
CA LEU A 90 -1.08 -8.00 -0.23
C LEU A 90 -0.54 -7.24 -1.44
N VAL A 91 -1.20 -6.15 -1.86
CA VAL A 91 -0.72 -5.27 -2.94
C VAL A 91 0.67 -4.71 -2.63
N LYS A 92 0.94 -4.33 -1.37
CA LYS A 92 2.25 -3.82 -0.95
C LYS A 92 3.32 -4.91 -0.99
N ILE A 93 3.01 -6.13 -0.54
CA ILE A 93 3.90 -7.29 -0.63
C ILE A 93 4.25 -7.57 -2.08
N ASP A 94 3.25 -7.65 -2.96
CA ASP A 94 3.45 -7.93 -4.38
C ASP A 94 4.37 -6.91 -5.04
N ARG A 95 4.21 -5.62 -4.71
CA ARG A 95 5.12 -4.56 -5.18
C ARG A 95 6.55 -4.78 -4.69
N VAL A 96 6.74 -5.07 -3.41
CA VAL A 96 8.08 -5.32 -2.84
C VAL A 96 8.71 -6.55 -3.50
N VAL A 97 7.97 -7.65 -3.65
CA VAL A 97 8.44 -8.88 -4.29
C VAL A 97 8.79 -8.62 -5.76
N ALA A 98 7.94 -7.92 -6.51
CA ALA A 98 8.20 -7.56 -7.90
C ALA A 98 9.44 -6.68 -8.03
N LYS A 99 9.58 -5.65 -7.19
CA LYS A 99 10.75 -4.76 -7.15
C LYS A 99 12.03 -5.52 -6.84
N THR A 100 12.01 -6.39 -5.84
CA THR A 100 13.18 -7.22 -5.49
C THR A 100 13.57 -8.16 -6.63
N LYS A 101 12.59 -8.85 -7.24
CA LYS A 101 12.84 -9.73 -8.41
C LYS A 101 13.39 -8.94 -9.59
N PHE A 102 12.86 -7.75 -9.86
CA PHE A 102 13.34 -6.88 -10.93
C PHE A 102 14.81 -6.53 -10.74
N TRP A 103 15.21 -6.07 -9.55
CA TRP A 103 16.60 -5.70 -9.28
C TRP A 103 17.54 -6.91 -9.28
N ALA A 104 17.09 -8.06 -8.77
CA ALA A 104 17.88 -9.29 -8.82
C ALA A 104 18.18 -9.73 -10.26
N ARG A 105 17.21 -9.63 -11.18
CA ARG A 105 17.40 -9.95 -12.61
C ARG A 105 18.34 -8.99 -13.33
N HIS A 106 18.42 -7.74 -12.89
CA HIS A 106 19.16 -6.67 -13.56
C HIS A 106 20.43 -6.23 -12.81
N VAL A 107 20.92 -7.03 -11.86
CA VAL A 107 22.08 -6.70 -11.02
C VAL A 107 23.36 -6.40 -11.82
N ASN A 108 23.52 -7.04 -12.97
CA ASN A 108 24.70 -6.88 -13.85
C ASN A 108 24.56 -5.74 -14.87
N LYS A 109 23.45 -4.98 -14.86
CA LYS A 109 23.21 -3.88 -15.79
C LYS A 109 23.83 -2.59 -15.26
N ASN A 110 24.45 -1.81 -16.14
CA ASN A 110 24.98 -0.50 -15.79
C ASN A 110 23.86 0.54 -15.76
N ILE A 111 23.28 0.75 -14.58
CA ILE A 111 22.14 1.64 -14.36
C ILE A 111 22.60 2.88 -13.61
N GLN A 112 22.46 4.05 -14.24
CA GLN A 112 22.86 5.31 -13.62
C GLN A 112 21.92 5.69 -12.45
N PRO A 113 22.39 6.46 -11.45
CA PRO A 113 21.55 6.86 -10.31
C PRO A 113 20.23 7.54 -10.71
N ASN A 114 20.26 8.36 -11.75
CA ASN A 114 19.07 9.05 -12.26
C ASN A 114 18.09 8.12 -12.98
N GLN A 115 18.57 7.02 -13.58
CA GLN A 115 17.73 5.97 -14.16
C GLN A 115 17.14 5.10 -13.04
N GLN A 116 17.97 4.68 -12.08
CA GLN A 116 17.54 3.92 -10.91
C GLN A 116 16.43 4.63 -10.13
N LYS A 117 16.55 5.95 -9.95
CA LYS A 117 15.50 6.76 -9.31
C LYS A 117 14.16 6.66 -10.03
N VAL A 118 14.17 6.73 -11.37
CA VAL A 118 12.94 6.62 -12.17
C VAL A 118 12.39 5.20 -12.14
N LEU A 119 13.24 4.19 -12.29
CA LEU A 119 12.86 2.78 -12.22
C LEU A 119 12.22 2.45 -10.87
N ASN A 120 12.77 2.97 -9.77
CA ASN A 120 12.16 2.80 -8.45
C ASN A 120 10.75 3.40 -8.38
N ARG A 121 10.54 4.63 -8.86
CA ARG A 121 9.18 5.22 -8.88
C ARG A 121 8.21 4.45 -9.77
N LEU A 122 8.69 3.91 -10.90
CA LEU A 122 7.88 3.04 -11.75
C LEU A 122 7.49 1.74 -11.02
N LEU A 123 8.45 1.11 -10.33
CA LEU A 123 8.26 -0.12 -9.53
C LEU A 123 7.36 0.11 -8.30
N ASP A 124 7.37 1.32 -7.73
CA ASP A 124 6.54 1.71 -6.59
C ASP A 124 5.06 1.93 -6.98
N GLY A 125 4.78 2.03 -8.29
CA GLY A 125 3.44 2.17 -8.86
C GLY A 125 3.00 3.61 -9.09
N ASP A 126 3.91 4.60 -8.96
CA ASP A 126 3.60 6.03 -9.12
C ASP A 126 3.06 6.40 -10.51
N PHE A 127 3.29 5.53 -11.50
CA PHE A 127 2.91 5.74 -12.89
C PHE A 127 2.14 4.52 -13.41
N ALA A 128 0.86 4.39 -13.03
CA ALA A 128 -0.01 3.26 -13.43
C ALA A 128 -0.04 3.03 -14.95
N ASP A 129 0.04 4.10 -15.75
CA ASP A 129 0.07 4.04 -17.20
C ASP A 129 1.47 3.99 -17.82
N GLY A 130 2.51 3.97 -17.01
CA GLY A 130 3.88 4.16 -17.44
C GLY A 130 4.27 5.64 -17.53
N ILE A 131 5.57 5.88 -17.57
CA ILE A 131 6.14 7.23 -17.58
C ILE A 131 6.28 7.75 -19.00
N ASN A 132 6.20 9.06 -19.21
CA ASN A 132 6.61 9.73 -20.46
C ASN A 132 7.88 10.56 -20.26
N ALA A 133 8.48 11.07 -21.34
CA ALA A 133 9.73 11.83 -21.28
C ALA A 133 9.64 13.10 -20.40
N SER A 134 8.48 13.77 -20.37
CA SER A 134 8.28 14.96 -19.53
C SER A 134 8.24 14.61 -18.04
N GLN A 135 7.52 13.54 -17.68
CA GLN A 135 7.48 13.01 -16.31
C GLN A 135 8.85 12.49 -15.89
N TYR A 136 9.56 11.79 -16.78
CA TYR A 136 10.94 11.33 -16.53
C TYR A 136 11.84 12.51 -16.18
N LYS A 137 11.82 13.58 -17.00
CA LYS A 137 12.56 14.81 -16.75
C LYS A 137 12.31 15.33 -15.34
N SER A 138 11.05 15.42 -14.91
CA SER A 138 10.69 15.93 -13.59
C SER A 138 11.21 15.05 -12.45
N VAL A 139 11.14 13.72 -12.60
CA VAL A 139 11.63 12.77 -11.58
C VAL A 139 13.15 12.78 -11.48
N ALA A 140 13.82 12.66 -12.62
CA ALA A 140 15.28 12.56 -12.70
C ALA A 140 15.98 13.92 -12.60
N LYS A 141 15.24 15.04 -12.68
CA LYS A 141 15.76 16.42 -12.68
C LYS A 141 16.81 16.66 -13.77
N VAL A 142 16.53 16.19 -14.99
CA VAL A 142 17.43 16.31 -16.15
C VAL A 142 16.79 17.08 -17.31
N SER A 143 17.57 17.43 -18.34
CA SER A 143 17.01 18.01 -19.57
C SER A 143 16.05 17.04 -20.28
N LYS A 144 15.16 17.55 -21.12
CA LYS A 144 14.25 16.69 -21.90
C LYS A 144 15.02 15.80 -22.90
N ALA A 145 16.09 16.33 -23.50
CA ALA A 145 16.96 15.55 -24.39
C ALA A 145 17.65 14.40 -23.65
N THR A 146 18.15 14.66 -22.44
CA THR A 146 18.73 13.65 -21.55
C THR A 146 17.69 12.61 -21.13
N ALA A 147 16.46 13.03 -20.80
CA ALA A 147 15.38 12.12 -20.45
C ALA A 147 15.04 11.15 -21.61
N THR A 148 14.92 11.66 -22.83
CA THR A 148 14.71 10.81 -24.03
C THR A 148 15.86 9.84 -24.22
N ARG A 149 17.12 10.31 -24.14
CA ARG A 149 18.30 9.44 -24.26
C ARG A 149 18.32 8.34 -23.20
N HIS A 150 18.01 8.69 -21.95
CA HIS A 150 17.96 7.73 -20.85
C HIS A 150 16.87 6.70 -21.08
N LEU A 151 15.67 7.12 -21.52
CA LEU A 151 14.56 6.22 -21.85
C LEU A 151 14.95 5.24 -22.96
N THR A 152 15.58 5.71 -24.04
CA THR A 152 16.10 4.84 -25.10
C THR A 152 17.12 3.83 -24.56
N ASP A 153 18.05 4.27 -23.71
CA ASP A 153 19.05 3.41 -23.10
C ASP A 153 18.42 2.33 -22.20
N ILE A 154 17.51 2.68 -21.29
CA ILE A 154 16.86 1.68 -20.43
C ILE A 154 15.91 0.74 -21.20
N VAL A 155 15.37 1.15 -22.36
CA VAL A 155 14.69 0.24 -23.29
C VAL A 155 15.68 -0.73 -23.92
N ALA A 156 16.80 -0.24 -24.46
CA ALA A 156 17.83 -1.07 -25.08
C ALA A 156 18.43 -2.09 -24.09
N GLN A 157 18.51 -1.72 -22.81
CA GLN A 157 18.93 -2.61 -21.74
C GLN A 157 17.87 -3.65 -21.33
N GLY A 158 16.62 -3.52 -21.78
CA GLY A 158 15.49 -4.39 -21.45
C GLY A 158 14.82 -4.09 -20.11
N LEU A 159 15.08 -2.93 -19.51
CA LEU A 159 14.56 -2.54 -18.18
C LEU A 159 13.13 -2.02 -18.24
N VAL A 160 12.74 -1.46 -19.38
CA VAL A 160 11.37 -0.99 -19.66
C VAL A 160 10.98 -1.34 -21.09
N VAL A 161 9.68 -1.44 -21.33
CA VAL A 161 9.05 -1.68 -22.62
C VAL A 161 8.12 -0.54 -23.01
N TYR A 162 7.89 -0.37 -24.31
CA TYR A 162 6.90 0.56 -24.84
C TYR A 162 5.49 0.02 -24.56
N LYS A 163 4.61 0.87 -24.02
CA LYS A 163 3.18 0.56 -23.83
C LYS A 163 2.33 0.99 -25.03
N THR A 164 2.77 2.01 -25.78
CA THR A 164 2.07 2.54 -26.95
C THR A 164 3.01 2.54 -28.15
N GLU A 165 2.67 1.77 -29.19
CA GLU A 165 3.41 1.72 -30.47
C GLU A 165 3.35 3.05 -31.24
N GLY A 166 2.42 3.93 -30.88
CA GLY A 166 2.34 5.29 -31.41
C GLY A 166 3.52 6.14 -30.97
N GLY A 167 4.47 6.39 -31.89
CA GLY A 167 5.60 7.27 -31.66
C GLY A 167 5.17 8.71 -31.29
N GLY A 168 5.97 9.37 -30.44
CA GLY A 168 5.85 10.81 -30.17
C GLY A 168 5.40 11.15 -28.75
N ARG A 169 4.49 12.14 -28.61
CA ARG A 169 4.08 12.72 -27.31
C ARG A 169 3.28 11.76 -26.43
N SER A 170 2.72 10.70 -27.00
CA SER A 170 1.88 9.69 -26.36
C SER A 170 2.65 8.42 -25.96
N THR A 171 3.97 8.34 -26.21
CA THR A 171 4.78 7.17 -25.85
C THR A 171 4.88 7.04 -24.33
N ARG A 172 4.51 5.85 -23.83
CA ARG A 172 4.58 5.47 -22.42
C ARG A 172 5.52 4.30 -22.22
N TYR A 173 6.31 4.34 -21.15
CA TYR A 173 7.30 3.33 -20.80
C TYR A 173 6.91 2.65 -19.48
N LYS A 174 6.89 1.32 -19.46
CA LYS A 174 6.60 0.49 -18.28
C LYS A 174 7.73 -0.48 -18.01
N VAL A 175 7.92 -0.86 -16.75
CA VAL A 175 8.91 -1.87 -16.38
C VAL A 175 8.60 -3.20 -17.08
N SER A 176 9.66 -3.88 -17.54
CA SER A 176 9.54 -5.23 -18.10
C SER A 176 9.16 -6.25 -17.02
N ASN A 177 8.16 -7.09 -17.30
CA ASN A 177 7.73 -8.18 -16.40
C ASN A 177 8.75 -9.31 -16.31
#